data_AF-A0A2E3RP38-F1
#
_entry.id   AF-A0A2E3RP38-F1
#
_cell.length_a   1.000
_cell.length_b   1.000
_cell.length_c   1.000
_cell.angle_alpha   90.00
_cell.angle_beta   90.00
_cell.angle_gamma   90.00
#
_symmetry.space_group_name_H-M   'P 1'
#
loop_
_entity.id
_entity.type
_entity.pdbx_description
1 polymer ?
#
loop_
_entity_poly.entity_id
_entity_poly.type
_entity_poly.pdbx_seq_one_letter_code
_entity_poly.pdbx_strand_id
1 'polypeptide(L)'
;MILAAVMLALATSNIAFSQVGCGNPRSGSCTEANQTPFCDDAVCCEQVCDFDPSCCEIEWDSGCVEAAQGICEFPSLVSLGDYTLDMYGVGVVEIRWQSYDFISGFQFDMSDVEILDVSGGITGDQGWDIFFDEDTILGFGGGPSDAIDPQPEGSLLLQVEFALLGDSIAMSNVIFSDPQGQALDIEVGPQLDINPCRLEISGYTVNSSGTGGTIDLGWTCDTEAVAYQLKLSGIEVVGYSGGYSQLDDWDIFFSGGGVLGLNWTLDNPIPATKGPGTLISLDVVYIDDFVGFIPDVVFSTADAESIPLITNGTIRLDVNPCPADLDGDGMVDGVDLGILLANWKQSGGDIDGDGNTDGVDIGLLLAQWGLCTNG
;
A
#
# COMPACT_ATOMS: atom_id res chain seq x y z
N MET A 1 -29.96 -23.62 78.62
CA MET A 1 -29.17 -24.85 78.38
C MET A 1 -29.87 -25.59 77.26
N ILE A 2 -29.32 -25.90 76.10
CA ILE A 2 -27.96 -26.04 75.54
C ILE A 2 -28.25 -26.00 74.01
N LEU A 3 -27.69 -25.07 73.24
CA LEU A 3 -26.43 -25.18 72.50
C LEU A 3 -26.53 -25.98 71.18
N ALA A 4 -26.23 -25.28 70.07
CA ALA A 4 -25.41 -25.67 68.92
C ALA A 4 -25.99 -26.44 67.70
N ALA A 5 -25.43 -26.04 66.54
CA ALA A 5 -25.53 -26.53 65.16
C ALA A 5 -26.77 -25.99 64.39
N VAL A 6 -26.64 -25.07 63.43
CA VAL A 6 -25.79 -25.16 62.23
C VAL A 6 -25.24 -23.77 61.86
N MET A 7 -23.92 -23.67 61.72
CA MET A 7 -23.22 -22.55 61.08
C MET A 7 -22.31 -23.16 60.01
N LEU A 8 -22.62 -23.03 58.72
CA LEU A 8 -21.62 -22.94 57.66
C LEU A 8 -22.23 -22.47 56.33
N ALA A 9 -21.68 -21.36 55.84
CA ALA A 9 -21.63 -20.91 54.45
C ALA A 9 -22.95 -20.56 53.73
N LEU A 10 -23.42 -19.33 53.96
CA LEU A 10 -23.68 -18.43 52.83
C LEU A 10 -22.69 -17.27 52.98
N ALA A 11 -21.50 -17.46 52.42
CA ALA A 11 -20.62 -16.34 52.14
C ALA A 11 -21.42 -15.36 51.28
N THR A 12 -21.39 -14.09 51.70
CA THR A 12 -21.79 -12.95 50.90
C THR A 12 -21.08 -13.05 49.54
N SER A 13 -21.80 -13.51 48.52
CA SER A 13 -21.37 -13.34 47.15
C SER A 13 -21.49 -11.84 46.86
N ASN A 14 -20.40 -11.12 47.09
CA ASN A 14 -20.09 -9.89 46.36
C ASN A 14 -19.97 -10.30 44.88
N ILE A 15 -21.11 -10.50 44.23
CA ILE A 15 -21.19 -10.23 42.81
C ILE A 15 -21.08 -8.72 42.77
N ALA A 16 -19.89 -8.22 42.45
CA ALA A 16 -19.75 -6.86 42.00
C ALA A 16 -20.64 -6.75 40.75
N PHE A 17 -21.88 -6.30 40.93
CA PHE A 17 -22.53 -5.55 39.86
C PHE A 17 -21.53 -4.44 39.58
N SER A 18 -20.87 -4.49 38.42
CA SER A 18 -20.19 -3.33 37.88
C SER A 18 -21.19 -2.20 38.02
N GLN A 19 -20.96 -1.27 38.94
CA GLN A 19 -21.82 -0.10 39.01
C GLN A 19 -21.69 0.58 37.64
N VAL A 20 -22.82 0.70 36.96
CA VAL A 20 -22.92 1.59 35.82
C VAL A 20 -22.75 2.98 36.43
N GLY A 21 -21.77 3.71 35.95
CA GLY A 21 -21.29 4.97 36.49
C GLY A 21 -20.53 5.69 35.38
N CYS A 22 -20.15 6.93 35.61
CA CYS A 22 -19.42 7.72 34.63
C CYS A 22 -18.19 6.98 34.09
N GLY A 23 -18.04 6.96 32.77
CA GLY A 23 -16.93 6.28 32.10
C GLY A 23 -17.19 4.81 31.79
N ASN A 24 -18.39 4.30 32.03
CA ASN A 24 -18.72 2.91 31.71
C ASN A 24 -19.03 2.79 30.20
N PRO A 25 -18.30 1.96 29.42
CA PRO A 25 -18.57 1.81 27.99
C PRO A 25 -19.97 1.30 27.65
N ARG A 26 -20.70 0.75 28.64
CA ARG A 26 -22.09 0.29 28.48
C ARG A 26 -23.14 1.37 28.77
N SER A 27 -22.73 2.52 29.29
CA SER A 27 -23.60 3.67 29.47
C SER A 27 -23.92 4.36 28.15
N GLY A 28 -23.12 4.13 27.10
CA GLY A 28 -23.30 4.74 25.78
C GLY A 28 -22.66 6.14 25.69
N SER A 29 -22.64 6.68 24.48
CA SER A 29 -21.97 7.94 24.16
C SER A 29 -22.49 9.11 25.01
N CYS A 30 -21.59 10.00 25.44
CA CYS A 30 -21.97 11.27 26.06
C CYS A 30 -22.73 12.22 25.14
N THR A 31 -22.72 11.93 23.84
CA THR A 31 -23.28 12.82 22.82
C THR A 31 -24.52 12.26 22.15
N GLU A 32 -25.02 11.13 22.65
CA GLU A 32 -26.30 10.57 22.25
C GLU A 32 -27.17 10.29 23.47
N ALA A 33 -28.45 10.63 23.38
CA ALA A 33 -29.41 10.30 24.41
C ALA A 33 -29.63 8.79 24.45
N ASN A 34 -29.28 8.14 25.58
CA ASN A 34 -29.19 6.69 25.66
C ASN A 34 -30.22 6.05 26.61
N GLN A 35 -31.18 6.84 27.15
CA GLN A 35 -32.24 6.40 28.08
C GLN A 35 -31.73 5.65 29.33
N THR A 36 -30.43 5.72 29.60
CA THR A 36 -29.78 5.18 30.78
C THR A 36 -29.03 6.30 31.49
N PRO A 37 -28.81 6.23 32.80
CA PRO A 37 -27.97 7.21 33.46
C PRO A 37 -26.50 7.06 33.03
N PHE A 38 -25.76 8.16 33.14
CA PHE A 38 -24.34 8.28 32.80
C PHE A 38 -24.03 8.19 31.31
N CYS A 39 -22.79 8.48 30.96
CA CYS A 39 -22.21 8.19 29.66
C CYS A 39 -20.81 7.57 29.79
N ASP A 40 -20.24 7.20 28.65
CA ASP A 40 -19.01 6.41 28.52
C ASP A 40 -17.70 7.19 28.67
N ASP A 41 -17.74 8.52 28.66
CA ASP A 41 -16.60 9.37 29.04
C ASP A 41 -16.71 9.75 30.52
N ALA A 42 -15.69 9.37 31.32
CA ALA A 42 -15.71 9.60 32.75
C ALA A 42 -15.67 11.09 33.13
N VAL A 43 -14.88 11.89 32.42
CA VAL A 43 -14.66 13.29 32.78
C VAL A 43 -15.88 14.13 32.39
N CYS A 44 -16.32 13.98 31.15
CA CYS A 44 -17.51 14.65 30.63
C CYS A 44 -18.74 14.26 31.44
N CYS A 45 -18.92 12.97 31.72
CA CYS A 45 -20.02 12.51 32.54
C CYS A 45 -20.03 13.17 33.92
N GLU A 46 -18.92 13.17 34.66
CA GLU A 46 -18.88 13.77 36.00
C GLU A 46 -19.17 15.28 35.95
N GLN A 47 -18.66 15.99 34.95
CA GLN A 47 -18.92 17.42 34.79
C GLN A 47 -20.39 17.73 34.48
N VAL A 48 -21.02 16.95 33.60
CA VAL A 48 -22.46 17.09 33.30
C VAL A 48 -23.30 16.70 34.50
N CYS A 49 -22.91 15.67 35.25
CA CYS A 49 -23.58 15.25 36.47
C CYS A 49 -23.51 16.29 37.59
N ASP A 50 -22.39 17.01 37.69
CA ASP A 50 -22.23 18.15 38.60
C ASP A 50 -23.12 19.33 38.18
N PHE A 51 -23.38 19.50 36.88
CA PHE A 51 -24.28 20.53 36.35
C PHE A 51 -25.76 20.15 36.50
N ASP A 52 -26.14 18.93 36.11
CA ASP A 52 -27.47 18.35 36.25
C ASP A 52 -27.40 16.89 36.76
N PRO A 53 -27.69 16.67 38.05
CA PRO A 53 -27.70 15.33 38.65
C PRO A 53 -28.71 14.36 38.01
N SER A 54 -29.73 14.85 37.30
CA SER A 54 -30.67 13.94 36.64
C SER A 54 -30.02 13.10 35.53
N CYS A 55 -28.89 13.57 34.96
CA CYS A 55 -28.13 12.84 33.94
C CYS A 55 -27.46 11.57 34.50
N CYS A 56 -27.17 11.49 35.80
CA CYS A 56 -26.66 10.29 36.48
C CYS A 56 -27.69 9.58 37.37
N GLU A 57 -28.79 10.22 37.73
CA GLU A 57 -29.82 9.63 38.59
C GLU A 57 -31.01 9.05 37.81
N ILE A 58 -31.33 9.62 36.65
CA ILE A 58 -32.55 9.33 35.90
C ILE A 58 -32.21 8.77 34.52
N GLU A 59 -31.72 9.63 33.61
CA GLU A 59 -31.39 9.26 32.25
C GLU A 59 -30.51 10.32 31.58
N TRP A 60 -29.65 9.87 30.67
CA TRP A 60 -28.90 10.71 29.76
C TRP A 60 -29.81 11.05 28.57
N ASP A 61 -30.54 12.16 28.67
CA ASP A 61 -31.49 12.64 27.66
C ASP A 61 -30.87 13.73 26.74
N SER A 62 -31.69 14.35 25.89
CA SER A 62 -31.24 15.42 25.00
C SER A 62 -30.71 16.66 25.75
N GLY A 63 -31.20 16.91 26.97
CA GLY A 63 -30.69 17.99 27.82
C GLY A 63 -29.30 17.67 28.35
N CYS A 64 -29.04 16.42 28.72
CA CYS A 64 -27.69 15.94 29.09
C CYS A 64 -26.70 16.06 27.92
N VAL A 65 -27.14 15.73 26.70
CA VAL A 65 -26.32 15.92 25.48
C VAL A 65 -26.03 17.40 25.22
N GLU A 66 -27.03 18.27 25.33
CA GLU A 66 -26.83 19.73 25.17
C GLU A 66 -25.90 20.31 26.23
N ALA A 67 -26.03 19.85 27.49
CA ALA A 67 -25.11 20.21 28.57
C ALA A 67 -23.69 19.70 28.29
N ALA A 68 -23.55 18.45 27.83
CA ALA A 68 -22.26 17.87 27.47
C ALA A 68 -21.56 18.70 26.39
N GLN A 69 -22.27 19.13 25.34
CA GLN A 69 -21.71 19.97 24.28
C GLN A 69 -21.18 21.33 24.76
N GLY A 70 -21.74 21.87 25.85
CA GLY A 70 -21.29 23.15 26.42
C GLY A 70 -20.26 23.04 27.54
N ILE A 71 -20.10 21.85 28.13
CA ILE A 71 -19.27 21.62 29.33
C ILE A 71 -18.03 20.81 28.99
N CYS A 72 -18.18 19.80 28.15
CA CYS A 72 -17.14 18.84 27.84
C CYS A 72 -16.24 19.35 26.71
N GLU A 73 -14.96 19.03 26.80
CA GLU A 73 -14.04 19.20 25.68
C GLU A 73 -14.20 17.99 24.76
N PHE A 74 -14.77 18.22 23.59
CA PHE A 74 -14.76 17.25 22.50
C PHE A 74 -13.77 17.75 21.45
N PRO A 75 -12.50 17.32 21.51
CA PRO A 75 -11.50 17.77 20.55
C PRO A 75 -11.93 17.38 19.15
N SER A 76 -11.71 18.30 18.21
CA SER A 76 -11.91 18.02 16.80
C SER A 76 -10.74 17.16 16.31
N LEU A 77 -11.03 16.12 15.53
CA LEU A 77 -10.03 15.17 15.03
C LEU A 77 -10.04 15.18 13.50
N VAL A 78 -8.86 15.34 12.91
CA VAL A 78 -8.61 14.99 11.51
C VAL A 78 -7.67 13.79 11.44
N SER A 79 -8.00 12.79 10.65
CA SER A 79 -7.21 11.56 10.56
C SER A 79 -7.14 11.01 9.13
N LEU A 80 -6.09 10.23 8.86
CA LEU A 80 -6.01 9.40 7.67
C LEU A 80 -6.91 8.17 7.88
N GLY A 81 -7.78 7.90 6.91
CA GLY A 81 -8.70 6.78 6.90
C GLY A 81 -8.19 5.61 6.05
N ASP A 82 -9.12 4.92 5.41
CA ASP A 82 -8.80 3.81 4.53
C ASP A 82 -8.00 4.29 3.31
N TYR A 83 -7.13 3.42 2.80
CA TYR A 83 -6.34 3.71 1.62
C TYR A 83 -6.30 2.54 0.65
N THR A 84 -5.98 2.87 -0.60
CA THR A 84 -5.65 1.92 -1.65
C THR A 84 -4.32 2.33 -2.26
N LEU A 85 -3.57 1.35 -2.76
CA LEU A 85 -2.31 1.59 -3.46
C LEU A 85 -2.20 0.60 -4.63
N ASP A 86 -1.88 1.12 -5.81
CA ASP A 86 -1.60 0.31 -6.98
C ASP A 86 -0.11 -0.05 -7.08
N MET A 87 0.21 -0.88 -8.09
CA MET A 87 1.57 -1.37 -8.31
C MET A 87 2.58 -0.29 -8.71
N TYR A 88 2.13 0.90 -9.09
CA TYR A 88 3.00 2.03 -9.44
C TYR A 88 3.22 2.98 -8.27
N GLY A 89 2.65 2.66 -7.10
CA GLY A 89 2.68 3.53 -5.93
C GLY A 89 1.68 4.68 -6.02
N VAL A 90 0.67 4.59 -6.89
CA VAL A 90 -0.42 5.57 -6.97
C VAL A 90 -1.62 5.02 -6.21
N GLY A 91 -2.24 5.86 -5.39
CA GLY A 91 -3.27 5.44 -4.47
C GLY A 91 -4.29 6.50 -4.18
N VAL A 92 -5.30 6.13 -3.39
CA VAL A 92 -6.27 7.05 -2.81
C VAL A 92 -6.29 6.84 -1.31
N VAL A 93 -6.22 7.92 -0.54
CA VAL A 93 -6.38 7.90 0.93
C VAL A 93 -7.54 8.77 1.34
N GLU A 94 -8.34 8.29 2.28
CA GLU A 94 -9.42 9.06 2.88
C GLU A 94 -8.89 10.03 3.93
N ILE A 95 -9.38 11.27 3.91
CA ILE A 95 -9.23 12.21 5.03
C ILE A 95 -10.53 12.21 5.80
N ARG A 96 -10.48 11.83 7.07
CA ARG A 96 -11.65 11.75 7.94
C ARG A 96 -11.67 12.91 8.92
N TRP A 97 -12.87 13.37 9.23
CA TRP A 97 -13.12 14.50 10.10
C TRP A 97 -14.17 14.15 11.14
N GLN A 98 -13.90 14.45 12.40
CA GLN A 98 -14.84 14.30 13.52
C GLN A 98 -14.81 15.55 14.39
N SER A 99 -15.96 16.19 14.62
CA SER A 99 -16.02 17.42 15.42
C SER A 99 -17.44 17.79 15.83
N TYR A 100 -17.55 18.58 16.90
CA TYR A 100 -18.78 19.24 17.35
C TYR A 100 -18.91 20.69 16.87
N ASP A 101 -17.86 21.19 16.22
CA ASP A 101 -17.81 22.54 15.68
C ASP A 101 -18.12 22.56 14.19
N PHE A 102 -18.62 23.70 13.74
CA PHE A 102 -18.75 23.99 12.32
C PHE A 102 -17.38 24.32 11.74
N ILE A 103 -17.11 23.89 10.51
CA ILE A 103 -15.89 24.29 9.79
C ILE A 103 -16.26 25.07 8.53
N SER A 104 -15.49 26.10 8.21
CA SER A 104 -15.63 26.89 6.99
C SER A 104 -14.34 27.00 6.16
N GLY A 105 -13.25 26.44 6.68
CA GLY A 105 -12.00 26.33 5.95
C GLY A 105 -11.03 25.40 6.65
N PHE A 106 -10.11 24.83 5.88
CA PHE A 106 -9.00 24.04 6.40
C PHE A 106 -7.76 24.17 5.51
N GLN A 107 -6.61 23.87 6.11
CA GLN A 107 -5.35 23.64 5.44
C GLN A 107 -4.60 22.51 6.16
N PHE A 108 -3.89 21.67 5.42
CA PHE A 108 -2.90 20.75 5.97
C PHE A 108 -1.90 20.34 4.91
N ASP A 109 -0.74 19.86 5.35
CA ASP A 109 0.33 19.33 4.50
C ASP A 109 0.41 17.82 4.70
N MET A 110 0.77 17.08 3.65
CA MET A 110 0.94 15.63 3.64
C MET A 110 2.40 15.26 3.34
N SER A 111 3.04 14.50 4.23
CA SER A 111 4.42 14.06 4.01
C SER A 111 4.51 12.82 3.12
N ASP A 112 5.64 12.65 2.45
CA ASP A 112 6.03 11.44 1.71
C ASP A 112 5.06 11.04 0.58
N VAL A 113 4.33 12.02 0.05
CA VAL A 113 3.43 11.88 -1.10
C VAL A 113 3.59 13.04 -2.08
N GLU A 114 3.20 12.82 -3.32
CA GLU A 114 2.86 13.85 -4.30
C GLU A 114 1.35 13.80 -4.53
N ILE A 115 0.65 14.90 -4.30
CA ILE A 115 -0.81 14.98 -4.49
C ILE A 115 -1.12 15.10 -5.99
N LEU A 116 -2.00 14.22 -6.48
CA LEU A 116 -2.41 14.15 -7.89
C LEU A 116 -3.80 14.72 -8.11
N ASP A 117 -4.73 14.43 -7.20
CA ASP A 117 -6.09 14.95 -7.23
C ASP A 117 -6.69 14.99 -5.81
N VAL A 118 -7.69 15.85 -5.61
CA VAL A 118 -8.45 15.93 -4.37
C VAL A 118 -9.93 16.02 -4.69
N SER A 119 -10.72 15.06 -4.21
CA SER A 119 -12.13 14.95 -4.59
C SER A 119 -13.00 14.25 -3.54
N GLY A 120 -14.32 14.25 -3.76
CA GLY A 120 -15.27 13.52 -2.92
C GLY A 120 -15.48 14.09 -1.52
N GLY A 121 -16.05 13.24 -0.65
CA GLY A 121 -16.40 13.60 0.73
C GLY A 121 -17.43 14.72 0.85
N ILE A 122 -17.66 15.16 2.09
CA ILE A 122 -18.62 16.24 2.39
C ILE A 122 -18.24 17.56 1.72
N THR A 123 -16.94 17.83 1.51
CA THR A 123 -16.49 19.04 0.80
C THR A 123 -16.92 19.02 -0.66
N GLY A 124 -16.82 17.87 -1.33
CA GLY A 124 -17.27 17.69 -2.71
C GLY A 124 -18.79 17.78 -2.83
N ASP A 125 -19.52 17.17 -1.91
CA ASP A 125 -20.99 17.20 -1.88
C ASP A 125 -21.56 18.61 -1.68
N GLN A 126 -20.86 19.44 -0.91
CA GLN A 126 -21.24 20.84 -0.65
C GLN A 126 -20.65 21.82 -1.67
N GLY A 127 -19.81 21.34 -2.62
CA GLY A 127 -19.21 22.18 -3.66
C GLY A 127 -18.20 23.20 -3.12
N TRP A 128 -17.43 22.82 -2.11
CA TRP A 128 -16.32 23.64 -1.60
C TRP A 128 -15.24 23.85 -2.65
N ASP A 129 -14.58 25.01 -2.59
CA ASP A 129 -13.40 25.28 -3.40
C ASP A 129 -12.18 24.63 -2.74
N ILE A 130 -11.54 23.70 -3.48
CA ILE A 130 -10.33 22.99 -3.04
C ILE A 130 -9.16 23.38 -3.94
N PHE A 131 -8.04 23.70 -3.30
CA PHE A 131 -6.75 23.98 -3.92
C PHE A 131 -5.72 23.03 -3.34
N PHE A 132 -4.84 22.53 -4.19
CA PHE A 132 -3.71 21.72 -3.76
C PHE A 132 -2.50 21.98 -4.64
N ASP A 133 -1.32 21.71 -4.10
CA ASP A 133 -0.05 21.67 -4.82
C ASP A 133 0.61 20.28 -4.66
N GLU A 134 1.94 20.20 -4.48
CA GLU A 134 2.64 18.92 -4.38
C GLU A 134 2.34 18.19 -3.06
N ASP A 135 2.19 18.92 -1.95
CA ASP A 135 2.02 18.35 -0.60
C ASP A 135 0.99 19.07 0.27
N THR A 136 0.51 20.25 -0.12
CA THR A 136 -0.41 21.07 0.67
C THR A 136 -1.81 21.05 0.08
N ILE A 137 -2.82 20.92 0.94
CA ILE A 137 -4.24 21.03 0.60
C ILE A 137 -4.85 22.21 1.36
N LEU A 138 -5.64 23.02 0.67
CA LEU A 138 -6.42 24.12 1.23
C LEU A 138 -7.85 24.04 0.69
N GLY A 139 -8.83 24.10 1.58
CA GLY A 139 -10.25 24.08 1.21
C GLY A 139 -11.07 25.11 1.97
N PHE A 140 -12.06 25.72 1.32
CA PHE A 140 -13.01 26.60 1.98
C PHE A 140 -14.40 26.58 1.31
N GLY A 141 -15.43 26.83 2.12
CA GLY A 141 -16.79 27.03 1.63
C GLY A 141 -16.97 28.42 1.00
N GLY A 142 -17.94 28.57 0.10
CA GLY A 142 -18.26 29.84 -0.59
C GLY A 142 -18.75 30.97 0.33
N GLY A 143 -19.06 30.66 1.59
CA GLY A 143 -19.38 31.59 2.66
C GLY A 143 -19.87 30.88 3.93
N PRO A 144 -20.30 31.62 4.98
CA PRO A 144 -20.73 31.04 6.24
C PRO A 144 -21.97 30.12 6.15
N SER A 145 -22.76 30.22 5.08
CA SER A 145 -23.89 29.32 4.82
C SER A 145 -23.48 27.96 4.28
N ASP A 146 -22.23 27.84 3.84
CA ASP A 146 -21.66 26.65 3.23
C ASP A 146 -20.69 25.97 4.22
N ALA A 147 -20.78 26.34 5.50
CA ALA A 147 -20.04 25.67 6.57
C ALA A 147 -20.47 24.21 6.65
N ILE A 148 -19.51 23.33 6.90
CA ILE A 148 -19.79 21.93 7.21
C ILE A 148 -20.31 21.88 8.66
N ASP A 149 -21.51 21.32 8.82
CA ASP A 149 -22.13 21.06 10.11
C ASP A 149 -21.28 20.10 10.96
N PRO A 150 -21.41 20.15 12.29
CA PRO A 150 -20.78 19.20 13.21
C PRO A 150 -20.94 17.72 12.78
N GLN A 151 -19.84 16.96 12.84
CA GLN A 151 -19.75 15.55 12.47
C GLN A 151 -19.26 14.71 13.68
N PRO A 152 -20.08 14.48 14.72
CA PRO A 152 -19.63 13.87 15.97
C PRO A 152 -19.25 12.39 15.82
N GLU A 153 -19.84 11.68 14.86
CA GLU A 153 -19.55 10.26 14.56
C GLU A 153 -18.41 10.07 13.57
N GLY A 154 -17.86 11.17 13.05
CA GLY A 154 -16.84 11.17 12.01
C GLY A 154 -17.40 10.92 10.60
N SER A 155 -16.93 11.71 9.64
CA SER A 155 -17.31 11.58 8.22
C SER A 155 -16.09 11.60 7.32
N LEU A 156 -16.28 11.22 6.06
CA LEU A 156 -15.30 11.46 5.01
C LEU A 156 -15.28 12.96 4.69
N LEU A 157 -14.17 13.63 4.99
CA LEU A 157 -13.98 15.04 4.64
C LEU A 157 -13.79 15.16 3.13
N LEU A 158 -12.80 14.43 2.61
CA LEU A 158 -12.41 14.34 1.20
C LEU A 158 -11.53 13.11 0.98
N GLN A 159 -11.22 12.81 -0.28
CA GLN A 159 -10.25 11.81 -0.71
C GLN A 159 -9.11 12.48 -1.45
N VAL A 160 -7.89 11.97 -1.25
CA VAL A 160 -6.68 12.43 -1.90
C VAL A 160 -6.14 11.32 -2.77
N GLU A 161 -6.06 11.55 -4.08
CA GLU A 161 -5.27 10.72 -5.00
C GLU A 161 -3.82 11.16 -4.92
N PHE A 162 -2.90 10.23 -4.71
CA PHE A 162 -1.50 10.52 -4.43
C PHE A 162 -0.55 9.53 -5.12
N ALA A 163 0.68 9.97 -5.39
CA ALA A 163 1.83 9.11 -5.64
C ALA A 163 2.70 9.02 -4.39
N LEU A 164 3.06 7.82 -3.96
CA LEU A 164 3.84 7.58 -2.75
C LEU A 164 5.34 7.82 -3.01
N LEU A 165 5.96 8.68 -2.19
CA LEU A 165 7.39 9.00 -2.27
C LEU A 165 8.22 8.32 -1.16
N GLY A 166 7.58 7.98 -0.04
CA GLY A 166 8.20 7.30 1.10
C GLY A 166 7.53 5.98 1.46
N ASP A 167 7.54 5.63 2.75
CA ASP A 167 6.94 4.41 3.27
C ASP A 167 5.80 4.70 4.28
N SER A 168 5.48 5.97 4.53
CA SER A 168 4.41 6.41 5.43
C SER A 168 3.73 7.65 4.89
N ILE A 169 2.52 7.97 5.37
CA ILE A 169 1.84 9.23 5.12
C ILE A 169 1.53 9.86 6.47
N ALA A 170 1.85 11.13 6.65
CA ALA A 170 1.48 11.87 7.86
C ALA A 170 0.92 13.25 7.49
N MET A 171 0.04 13.77 8.34
CA MET A 171 -0.47 15.14 8.21
C MET A 171 0.30 16.08 9.14
N SER A 172 0.59 17.28 8.65
CA SER A 172 1.23 18.35 9.42
C SER A 172 0.67 19.71 9.03
N ASN A 173 1.07 20.77 9.74
CA ASN A 173 0.59 22.14 9.51
C ASN A 173 -0.95 22.25 9.41
N VAL A 174 -1.64 21.44 10.21
CA VAL A 174 -3.10 21.34 10.24
C VAL A 174 -3.71 22.60 10.84
N ILE A 175 -4.60 23.24 10.09
CA ILE A 175 -5.37 24.41 10.50
C ILE A 175 -6.80 24.20 10.03
N PHE A 176 -7.76 24.31 10.94
CA PHE A 176 -9.18 24.39 10.60
C PHE A 176 -9.75 25.67 11.18
N SER A 177 -10.76 26.25 10.52
CA SER A 177 -11.40 27.47 10.98
C SER A 177 -12.91 27.34 11.05
N ASP A 178 -13.50 27.96 12.07
CA ASP A 178 -14.94 28.14 12.21
C ASP A 178 -15.49 29.14 11.16
N PRO A 179 -16.83 29.34 11.09
CA PRO A 179 -17.43 30.31 10.16
C PRO A 179 -17.13 31.78 10.49
N GLN A 180 -16.46 32.08 11.60
CA GLN A 180 -15.99 33.41 11.98
C GLN A 180 -14.51 33.62 11.62
N GLY A 181 -13.83 32.58 11.10
CA GLY A 181 -12.41 32.59 10.77
C GLY A 181 -11.50 32.42 11.99
N GLN A 182 -12.03 31.95 13.13
CA GLN A 182 -11.21 31.57 14.29
C GLN A 182 -10.67 30.15 14.08
N ALA A 183 -9.40 29.95 14.43
CA ALA A 183 -8.79 28.64 14.37
C ALA A 183 -9.39 27.72 15.45
N LEU A 184 -9.71 26.49 15.05
CA LEU A 184 -10.14 25.41 15.94
C LEU A 184 -8.93 24.68 16.50
N ASP A 185 -9.10 24.08 17.69
CA ASP A 185 -8.11 23.18 18.26
C ASP A 185 -8.32 21.78 17.69
N ILE A 186 -7.35 21.30 16.91
CA ILE A 186 -7.44 20.07 16.13
C ILE A 186 -6.41 19.07 16.59
N GLU A 187 -6.89 17.90 17.01
CA GLU A 187 -6.06 16.71 17.15
C GLU A 187 -5.81 16.09 15.78
N VAL A 188 -4.56 15.73 15.54
CA VAL A 188 -4.13 15.05 14.31
C VAL A 188 -4.00 13.56 14.62
N GLY A 189 -4.67 12.74 13.82
CA GLY A 189 -4.59 11.28 13.90
C GLY A 189 -3.17 10.76 13.67
N PRO A 190 -2.95 9.46 13.94
CA PRO A 190 -1.64 8.85 13.71
C PRO A 190 -1.25 8.90 12.23
N GLN A 191 0.06 8.84 11.98
CA GLN A 191 0.57 8.58 10.64
C GLN A 191 0.12 7.19 10.15
N LEU A 192 0.00 7.04 8.84
CA LEU A 192 -0.28 5.79 8.17
C LEU A 192 1.03 5.16 7.70
N ASP A 193 1.47 4.10 8.35
CA ASP A 193 2.65 3.32 7.94
C ASP A 193 2.23 2.38 6.79
N ILE A 194 2.51 2.78 5.53
CA ILE A 194 2.15 1.99 4.34
C ILE A 194 3.15 0.86 4.12
N ASN A 195 4.45 1.15 4.29
CA ASN A 195 5.59 0.25 4.10
C ASN A 195 5.38 -0.80 2.99
N PRO A 196 5.11 -0.35 1.74
CA PRO A 196 4.69 -1.27 0.70
C PRO A 196 5.83 -2.22 0.35
N CYS A 197 5.48 -3.47 0.10
CA CYS A 197 6.44 -4.43 -0.37
C CYS A 197 6.92 -4.02 -1.77
N ARG A 198 8.15 -4.36 -2.13
CA ARG A 198 8.76 -4.01 -3.41
C ARG A 198 9.11 -5.29 -4.15
N LEU A 199 8.59 -5.38 -5.37
CA LEU A 199 9.00 -6.38 -6.36
C LEU A 199 9.76 -5.65 -7.45
N GLU A 200 10.97 -6.10 -7.74
CA GLU A 200 11.77 -5.45 -8.76
C GLU A 200 12.45 -6.44 -9.68
N ILE A 201 12.85 -5.98 -10.88
CA ILE A 201 13.83 -6.72 -11.64
C ILE A 201 15.22 -6.35 -11.10
N SER A 202 15.75 -7.24 -10.26
CA SER A 202 17.00 -7.05 -9.52
C SER A 202 18.25 -7.33 -10.38
N GLY A 203 18.10 -8.08 -11.46
CA GLY A 203 19.17 -8.43 -12.37
C GLY A 203 18.65 -9.12 -13.63
N TYR A 204 19.45 -9.10 -14.68
CA TYR A 204 19.19 -9.89 -15.88
C TYR A 204 20.50 -10.28 -16.56
N THR A 205 20.46 -11.36 -17.33
CA THR A 205 21.53 -11.77 -18.23
C THR A 205 20.96 -11.98 -19.62
N VAL A 206 21.75 -11.69 -20.65
CA VAL A 206 21.42 -12.02 -22.03
C VAL A 206 22.35 -13.16 -22.45
N ASN A 207 21.78 -14.22 -23.01
CA ASN A 207 22.55 -15.29 -23.60
C ASN A 207 23.29 -14.77 -24.85
N SER A 208 24.28 -15.51 -25.29
CA SER A 208 25.10 -15.16 -26.45
C SER A 208 24.32 -14.97 -27.75
N SER A 209 23.25 -15.73 -27.95
CA SER A 209 22.40 -15.57 -29.13
C SER A 209 21.53 -14.31 -29.10
N GLY A 210 21.50 -13.56 -27.98
CA GLY A 210 20.67 -12.36 -27.85
C GLY A 210 19.16 -12.64 -27.83
N THR A 211 18.74 -13.90 -27.74
CA THR A 211 17.33 -14.29 -27.88
C THR A 211 16.68 -14.64 -26.54
N GLY A 212 17.42 -14.65 -25.44
CA GLY A 212 16.92 -15.04 -24.14
C GLY A 212 17.99 -14.88 -23.07
N GLY A 213 17.74 -15.43 -21.89
CA GLY A 213 18.66 -15.35 -20.77
C GLY A 213 17.94 -15.56 -19.45
N THR A 214 18.40 -14.88 -18.40
CA THR A 214 17.78 -14.95 -17.07
C THR A 214 17.29 -13.59 -16.60
N ILE A 215 16.21 -13.59 -15.82
CA ILE A 215 15.68 -12.41 -15.13
C ILE A 215 15.52 -12.74 -13.66
N ASP A 216 16.23 -12.00 -12.80
CA ASP A 216 16.15 -12.14 -11.35
C ASP A 216 15.10 -11.19 -10.77
N LEU A 217 14.04 -11.74 -10.20
CA LEU A 217 13.04 -10.96 -9.49
C LEU A 217 13.46 -10.77 -8.03
N GLY A 218 13.58 -9.52 -7.61
CA GLY A 218 13.92 -9.11 -6.25
C GLY A 218 12.68 -8.88 -5.40
N TRP A 219 12.75 -9.22 -4.13
CA TRP A 219 11.69 -9.08 -3.13
C TRP A 219 12.23 -8.35 -1.89
N THR A 220 11.52 -7.31 -1.48
CA THR A 220 11.74 -6.61 -0.20
C THR A 220 10.38 -6.36 0.43
N CYS A 221 10.14 -6.86 1.64
CA CYS A 221 8.84 -6.81 2.29
C CYS A 221 8.98 -7.04 3.79
N ASP A 222 8.16 -6.44 4.62
CA ASP A 222 8.10 -6.75 6.06
C ASP A 222 7.08 -7.84 6.40
N THR A 223 6.38 -8.34 5.38
CA THR A 223 5.32 -9.33 5.48
C THR A 223 5.71 -10.60 4.71
N GLU A 224 5.34 -11.76 5.26
CA GLU A 224 5.58 -13.04 4.60
C GLU A 224 4.53 -13.29 3.51
N ALA A 225 4.95 -13.88 2.39
CA ALA A 225 4.06 -14.24 1.28
C ALA A 225 4.06 -15.75 1.03
N VAL A 226 2.87 -16.30 0.75
CA VAL A 226 2.68 -17.75 0.48
C VAL A 226 2.12 -18.03 -0.92
N ALA A 227 1.68 -17.00 -1.61
CA ALA A 227 1.24 -17.11 -3.00
C ALA A 227 1.51 -15.80 -3.72
N TYR A 228 1.77 -15.90 -5.01
CA TYR A 228 1.88 -14.75 -5.88
C TYR A 228 1.49 -15.08 -7.32
N GLN A 229 0.94 -14.08 -7.99
CA GLN A 229 0.74 -14.06 -9.43
C GLN A 229 1.42 -12.80 -9.97
N LEU A 230 2.18 -12.95 -11.05
CA LEU A 230 2.78 -11.81 -11.74
C LEU A 230 2.79 -12.05 -13.25
N LYS A 231 2.96 -10.97 -14.00
CA LYS A 231 3.11 -11.04 -15.44
C LYS A 231 4.12 -10.02 -15.94
N LEU A 232 5.03 -10.47 -16.78
CA LEU A 232 6.00 -9.64 -17.47
C LEU A 232 5.63 -9.52 -18.96
N SER A 233 5.79 -8.34 -19.53
CA SER A 233 5.77 -8.10 -20.97
C SER A 233 7.12 -8.41 -21.59
N GLY A 234 7.16 -8.57 -22.92
CA GLY A 234 8.43 -8.68 -23.65
C GLY A 234 9.19 -9.99 -23.46
N ILE A 235 8.62 -10.96 -22.73
CA ILE A 235 9.23 -12.28 -22.53
C ILE A 235 8.28 -13.46 -22.72
N GLU A 236 8.86 -14.63 -22.96
CA GLU A 236 8.26 -15.95 -22.72
C GLU A 236 9.11 -16.70 -21.69
N VAL A 237 8.50 -17.13 -20.59
CA VAL A 237 9.15 -17.92 -19.55
C VAL A 237 9.27 -19.36 -20.01
N VAL A 238 10.49 -19.90 -19.98
CA VAL A 238 10.80 -21.28 -20.38
C VAL A 238 11.31 -22.13 -19.22
N GLY A 239 11.69 -21.50 -18.11
CA GLY A 239 12.19 -22.17 -16.92
C GLY A 239 12.30 -21.20 -15.75
N TYR A 240 12.74 -21.73 -14.61
CA TYR A 240 13.00 -20.95 -13.41
C TYR A 240 14.03 -21.65 -12.52
N SER A 241 14.71 -20.89 -11.69
CA SER A 241 15.68 -21.38 -10.72
C SER A 241 15.86 -20.42 -9.54
N GLY A 242 16.44 -20.92 -8.46
CA GLY A 242 16.86 -20.15 -7.30
C GLY A 242 15.74 -19.42 -6.56
N GLY A 243 16.15 -18.58 -5.61
CA GLY A 243 15.26 -17.71 -4.84
C GLY A 243 14.44 -18.42 -3.77
N TYR A 244 13.56 -17.66 -3.12
CA TYR A 244 12.70 -18.12 -2.05
C TYR A 244 11.62 -19.10 -2.52
N SER A 245 11.14 -18.95 -3.75
CA SER A 245 10.03 -19.76 -4.28
C SER A 245 10.47 -21.05 -5.01
N GLN A 246 11.67 -21.55 -4.71
CA GLN A 246 12.18 -22.84 -5.21
C GLN A 246 12.52 -23.83 -4.08
N LEU A 247 12.10 -23.53 -2.86
CA LEU A 247 12.13 -24.51 -1.78
C LEU A 247 11.12 -25.62 -2.07
N ASP A 248 11.31 -26.82 -1.51
CA ASP A 248 10.50 -28.02 -1.80
C ASP A 248 8.98 -27.83 -1.58
N ASP A 249 8.59 -26.76 -0.90
CA ASP A 249 7.21 -26.39 -0.55
C ASP A 249 6.48 -25.54 -1.61
N TRP A 250 7.17 -25.11 -2.67
CA TRP A 250 6.62 -24.22 -3.71
C TRP A 250 6.34 -24.94 -5.03
N ASP A 251 5.11 -24.79 -5.53
CA ASP A 251 4.74 -25.15 -6.90
C ASP A 251 4.72 -23.90 -7.78
N ILE A 252 5.49 -23.92 -8.86
CA ILE A 252 5.57 -22.82 -9.84
C ILE A 252 4.95 -23.24 -11.16
N PHE A 253 4.00 -22.42 -11.63
CA PHE A 253 3.34 -22.55 -12.92
C PHE A 253 3.65 -21.31 -13.76
N PHE A 254 3.91 -21.50 -15.05
CA PHE A 254 4.17 -20.38 -15.96
C PHE A 254 3.59 -20.63 -17.35
N SER A 255 3.21 -19.55 -18.04
CA SER A 255 2.74 -19.57 -19.42
C SER A 255 2.90 -18.20 -20.06
N GLY A 256 3.60 -18.13 -21.20
CA GLY A 256 4.02 -16.85 -21.76
C GLY A 256 4.87 -16.08 -20.75
N GLY A 257 4.58 -14.79 -20.53
CA GLY A 257 5.22 -14.00 -19.47
C GLY A 257 4.56 -14.10 -18.09
N GLY A 258 3.53 -14.95 -17.91
CA GLY A 258 2.83 -15.11 -16.64
C GLY A 258 3.47 -16.15 -15.73
N VAL A 259 3.56 -15.86 -14.44
CA VAL A 259 4.07 -16.75 -13.40
C VAL A 259 3.10 -16.78 -12.21
N LEU A 260 2.80 -17.98 -11.74
CA LEU A 260 2.00 -18.25 -10.55
C LEU A 260 2.81 -19.15 -9.62
N GLY A 261 3.11 -18.66 -8.42
CA GLY A 261 3.76 -19.43 -7.37
C GLY A 261 2.81 -19.68 -6.21
N LEU A 262 2.69 -20.94 -5.79
CA LEU A 262 1.81 -21.35 -4.69
C LEU A 262 2.58 -22.20 -3.69
N ASN A 263 2.52 -21.81 -2.42
CA ASN A 263 2.98 -22.63 -1.30
C ASN A 263 1.78 -23.26 -0.60
N TRP A 264 1.58 -24.56 -0.80
CA TRP A 264 0.42 -25.28 -0.28
C TRP A 264 0.57 -25.73 1.17
N THR A 265 1.81 -25.89 1.63
CA THR A 265 2.12 -26.39 2.98
C THR A 265 2.15 -25.27 4.01
N LEU A 266 2.33 -24.03 3.56
CA LEU A 266 2.62 -22.83 4.35
C LEU A 266 3.95 -22.92 5.10
N ASP A 267 4.74 -23.97 4.87
CA ASP A 267 6.08 -24.13 5.39
C ASP A 267 7.05 -23.36 4.48
N ASN A 268 8.02 -22.67 5.08
CA ASN A 268 9.00 -21.85 4.35
C ASN A 268 8.36 -20.82 3.38
N PRO A 269 7.55 -19.88 3.91
CA PRO A 269 7.02 -18.79 3.11
C PRO A 269 8.16 -17.93 2.53
N ILE A 270 7.85 -17.11 1.52
CA ILE A 270 8.75 -16.02 1.14
C ILE A 270 8.90 -15.13 2.38
N PRO A 271 10.12 -14.94 2.91
CA PRO A 271 10.30 -14.32 4.19
C PRO A 271 10.04 -12.81 4.14
N ALA A 272 9.63 -12.27 5.28
CA ALA A 272 9.75 -10.85 5.56
C ALA A 272 11.25 -10.47 5.58
N THR A 273 11.70 -9.75 4.56
CA THR A 273 13.06 -9.24 4.43
C THR A 273 13.07 -7.72 4.24
N LYS A 274 13.76 -7.02 5.14
CA LYS A 274 14.00 -5.56 5.06
C LYS A 274 15.10 -5.17 4.07
N GLY A 275 15.57 -6.11 3.25
CA GLY A 275 16.59 -5.88 2.23
C GLY A 275 16.37 -6.79 1.02
N PRO A 276 17.10 -6.56 -0.08
CA PRO A 276 16.89 -7.26 -1.33
C PRO A 276 17.17 -8.75 -1.15
N GLY A 277 16.15 -9.57 -1.37
CA GLY A 277 16.27 -11.01 -1.55
C GLY A 277 15.82 -11.40 -2.95
N THR A 278 16.27 -12.55 -3.45
CA THR A 278 15.79 -13.06 -4.74
C THR A 278 14.50 -13.85 -4.51
N LEU A 279 13.39 -13.39 -5.10
CA LEU A 279 12.14 -14.14 -5.15
C LEU A 279 12.33 -15.41 -5.97
N ILE A 280 12.71 -15.24 -7.24
CA ILE A 280 12.89 -16.30 -8.23
C ILE A 280 13.76 -15.77 -9.38
N SER A 281 14.58 -16.62 -9.99
CA SER A 281 15.20 -16.36 -11.31
C SER A 281 14.36 -17.04 -12.38
N LEU A 282 13.99 -16.32 -13.43
CA LEU A 282 13.25 -16.84 -14.57
C LEU A 282 14.21 -17.06 -15.74
N ASP A 283 14.17 -18.25 -16.34
CA ASP A 283 14.79 -18.48 -17.65
C ASP A 283 13.79 -18.05 -18.73
N VAL A 284 14.22 -17.18 -19.63
CA VAL A 284 13.31 -16.48 -20.55
C VAL A 284 13.82 -16.49 -22.00
N VAL A 285 12.88 -16.44 -22.92
CA VAL A 285 13.09 -16.04 -24.31
C VAL A 285 12.57 -14.61 -24.47
N TYR A 286 13.35 -13.73 -25.08
CA TYR A 286 12.96 -12.36 -25.32
C TYR A 286 12.10 -12.27 -26.58
N ILE A 287 10.98 -11.56 -26.47
CA ILE A 287 10.05 -11.30 -27.58
C ILE A 287 9.94 -9.81 -27.89
N ASP A 288 10.48 -8.94 -27.03
CA ASP A 288 10.57 -7.49 -27.20
C ASP A 288 11.85 -7.00 -26.50
N ASP A 289 12.36 -5.84 -26.93
CA ASP A 289 13.50 -5.16 -26.34
C ASP A 289 13.14 -4.49 -25.01
N PHE A 290 11.85 -4.41 -24.68
CA PHE A 290 11.35 -3.90 -23.40
C PHE A 290 10.67 -4.98 -22.56
N VAL A 291 11.23 -5.22 -21.39
CA VAL A 291 10.65 -6.10 -20.37
C VAL A 291 10.21 -5.27 -19.19
N GLY A 292 8.98 -5.46 -18.76
CA GLY A 292 8.43 -4.78 -17.58
C GLY A 292 7.23 -5.52 -17.02
N PHE A 293 6.83 -5.13 -15.82
CA PHE A 293 5.62 -5.68 -15.21
C PHE A 293 4.37 -5.17 -15.92
N ILE A 294 3.41 -6.08 -16.12
CA ILE A 294 2.06 -5.76 -16.55
C ILE A 294 1.17 -5.71 -15.30
N PRO A 295 0.10 -4.88 -15.29
CA PRO A 295 -0.96 -4.94 -14.29
C PRO A 295 -1.41 -6.36 -13.93
N ASP A 296 -1.94 -6.51 -12.71
CA ASP A 296 -2.37 -7.77 -12.06
C ASP A 296 -1.25 -8.56 -11.35
N VAL A 297 -0.23 -7.85 -10.85
CA VAL A 297 0.72 -8.43 -9.87
C VAL A 297 0.05 -8.47 -8.50
N VAL A 298 -0.03 -9.67 -7.92
CA VAL A 298 -0.71 -9.90 -6.64
C VAL A 298 0.14 -10.83 -5.78
N PHE A 299 0.32 -10.49 -4.52
CA PHE A 299 0.90 -11.36 -3.49
C PHE A 299 -0.12 -11.52 -2.36
N SER A 300 -0.10 -12.66 -1.69
CA SER A 300 -1.00 -12.89 -0.56
C SER A 300 -0.32 -13.54 0.64
N THR A 301 -0.84 -13.20 1.81
CA THR A 301 -0.51 -13.82 3.09
C THR A 301 -1.20 -15.18 3.23
N ALA A 302 -0.87 -15.92 4.29
CA ALA A 302 -1.51 -17.19 4.63
C ALA A 302 -3.03 -17.05 4.91
N ASP A 303 -3.48 -15.85 5.29
CA ASP A 303 -4.88 -15.55 5.57
C ASP A 303 -5.65 -15.10 4.30
N ALA A 304 -5.02 -15.24 3.11
CA ALA A 304 -5.56 -14.83 1.82
C ALA A 304 -5.80 -13.31 1.70
N GLU A 305 -5.09 -12.51 2.49
CA GLU A 305 -5.08 -11.06 2.35
C GLU A 305 -4.07 -10.63 1.30
N SER A 306 -4.43 -9.66 0.46
CA SER A 306 -3.53 -9.08 -0.52
C SER A 306 -2.46 -8.24 0.16
N ILE A 307 -1.20 -8.42 -0.25
CA ILE A 307 -0.07 -7.63 0.23
C ILE A 307 0.07 -6.39 -0.68
N PRO A 308 0.01 -5.15 -0.15
CA PRO A 308 0.31 -3.95 -0.91
C PRO A 308 1.74 -4.01 -1.46
N LEU A 309 1.88 -3.78 -2.76
CA LEU A 309 3.14 -3.94 -3.46
C LEU A 309 3.34 -2.81 -4.46
N ILE A 310 4.56 -2.30 -4.54
CA ILE A 310 5.04 -1.48 -5.64
C ILE A 310 5.98 -2.32 -6.50
N THR A 311 5.76 -2.28 -7.81
CA THR A 311 6.67 -2.90 -8.77
C THR A 311 7.57 -1.85 -9.39
N ASN A 312 8.87 -2.12 -9.40
CA ASN A 312 9.84 -1.30 -10.10
C ASN A 312 10.60 -2.15 -11.11
N GLY A 313 10.87 -1.60 -12.29
CA GLY A 313 11.70 -2.30 -13.27
C GLY A 313 11.01 -2.37 -14.61
N THR A 314 11.45 -1.48 -15.49
CA THR A 314 11.42 -1.73 -16.92
C THR A 314 12.86 -1.83 -17.36
N ILE A 315 13.22 -2.95 -17.98
CA ILE A 315 14.52 -3.13 -18.56
C ILE A 315 14.37 -2.94 -20.06
N ARG A 316 15.22 -2.06 -20.60
CA ARG A 316 15.54 -2.11 -22.02
C ARG A 316 16.67 -3.09 -22.20
N LEU A 317 16.37 -4.17 -22.90
CA LEU A 317 17.35 -5.14 -23.32
C LEU A 317 18.10 -4.54 -24.49
N ASP A 318 19.40 -4.32 -24.33
CA ASP A 318 20.30 -4.09 -25.45
C ASP A 318 20.57 -5.44 -26.16
N VAL A 319 19.50 -6.15 -26.52
CA VAL A 319 19.59 -7.33 -27.38
C VAL A 319 20.05 -6.82 -28.73
N ASN A 320 21.26 -7.21 -29.15
CA ASN A 320 21.66 -6.99 -30.52
C ASN A 320 20.76 -7.90 -31.38
N PRO A 321 19.79 -7.37 -32.15
CA PRO A 321 18.85 -8.17 -32.92
C PRO A 321 19.54 -8.96 -34.04
N CYS A 322 20.82 -8.67 -34.28
CA CYS A 322 21.71 -9.40 -35.16
C CYS A 322 23.08 -9.59 -34.51
N PRO A 323 23.26 -10.61 -33.65
CA PRO A 323 24.56 -10.91 -33.03
C PRO A 323 25.68 -11.18 -34.06
N ALA A 324 25.30 -11.53 -35.29
CA ALA A 324 26.17 -11.71 -36.43
C ALA A 324 26.61 -10.42 -37.13
N ASP A 325 26.03 -9.26 -36.82
CA ASP A 325 26.50 -7.93 -37.24
C ASP A 325 27.58 -7.49 -36.24
N LEU A 326 28.82 -7.77 -36.60
CA LEU A 326 30.00 -7.63 -35.74
C LEU A 326 30.63 -6.23 -35.84
N ASP A 327 30.26 -5.42 -36.84
CA ASP A 327 30.69 -4.00 -36.91
C ASP A 327 29.58 -2.99 -36.61
N GLY A 328 28.34 -3.46 -36.44
CA GLY A 328 27.18 -2.69 -35.99
C GLY A 328 26.60 -1.77 -37.05
N ASP A 329 26.76 -2.09 -38.33
CA ASP A 329 26.29 -1.26 -39.44
C ASP A 329 24.84 -1.55 -39.87
N GLY A 330 24.20 -2.54 -39.25
CA GLY A 330 22.84 -2.99 -39.52
C GLY A 330 22.74 -4.01 -40.66
N MET A 331 23.86 -4.58 -41.12
CA MET A 331 23.93 -5.64 -42.11
C MET A 331 24.81 -6.78 -41.62
N VAL A 332 24.41 -8.02 -41.90
CA VAL A 332 25.27 -9.19 -41.80
C VAL A 332 25.79 -9.52 -43.19
N ASP A 333 27.03 -9.14 -43.48
CA ASP A 333 27.65 -9.31 -44.77
C ASP A 333 29.11 -9.82 -44.73
N GLY A 334 29.84 -9.57 -45.82
CA GLY A 334 31.23 -10.01 -45.94
C GLY A 334 32.19 -9.34 -44.97
N VAL A 335 31.83 -8.17 -44.43
CA VAL A 335 32.61 -7.47 -43.41
C VAL A 335 32.54 -8.23 -42.09
N ASP A 336 31.35 -8.64 -41.67
CA ASP A 336 31.16 -9.44 -40.45
C ASP A 336 31.84 -10.79 -40.54
N LEU A 337 31.71 -11.48 -41.68
CA LEU A 337 32.44 -12.72 -41.91
C LEU A 337 33.96 -12.50 -41.82
N GLY A 338 34.44 -11.34 -42.28
CA GLY A 338 35.83 -10.93 -42.14
C GLY A 338 36.25 -10.77 -40.67
N ILE A 339 35.40 -10.14 -39.86
CA ILE A 339 35.63 -9.93 -38.42
C ILE A 339 35.60 -11.26 -37.66
N LEU A 340 34.62 -12.12 -37.96
CA LEU A 340 34.50 -13.46 -37.40
C LEU A 340 35.78 -14.27 -37.67
N LEU A 341 36.21 -14.33 -38.94
CA LEU A 341 37.41 -15.08 -39.32
C LEU A 341 38.70 -14.48 -38.74
N ALA A 342 38.76 -13.16 -38.55
CA ALA A 342 39.88 -12.50 -37.88
C ALA A 342 40.01 -12.89 -36.39
N ASN A 343 38.89 -13.27 -35.77
CA ASN A 343 38.79 -13.68 -34.38
C ASN A 343 38.74 -15.21 -34.19
N TRP A 344 39.15 -16.00 -35.18
CA TRP A 344 39.13 -17.47 -35.09
C TRP A 344 39.80 -17.99 -33.80
N LYS A 345 39.09 -18.84 -33.05
CA LYS A 345 39.46 -19.35 -31.71
C LYS A 345 39.64 -18.28 -30.62
N GLN A 346 39.07 -17.10 -30.80
CA GLN A 346 38.99 -16.04 -29.80
C GLN A 346 37.51 -15.73 -29.54
N SER A 347 37.20 -14.89 -28.55
CA SER A 347 35.80 -14.55 -28.23
C SER A 347 35.23 -13.42 -29.10
N GLY A 348 36.04 -12.82 -30.00
CA GLY A 348 35.66 -11.61 -30.73
C GLY A 348 34.70 -11.81 -31.92
N GLY A 349 34.42 -13.06 -32.30
CA GLY A 349 33.39 -13.43 -33.28
C GLY A 349 32.57 -14.62 -32.80
N ASP A 350 32.51 -14.80 -31.48
CA ASP A 350 31.78 -15.86 -30.79
C ASP A 350 30.30 -15.46 -30.70
N ILE A 351 29.52 -15.94 -31.68
CA ILE A 351 28.10 -15.65 -31.87
C ILE A 351 27.25 -16.60 -31.03
N ASP A 352 27.71 -17.83 -30.82
CA ASP A 352 26.99 -18.84 -30.03
C ASP A 352 27.34 -18.84 -28.52
N GLY A 353 28.36 -18.09 -28.12
CA GLY A 353 28.76 -17.83 -26.73
C GLY A 353 29.53 -18.92 -26.04
N ASP A 354 30.07 -19.89 -26.77
CA ASP A 354 30.79 -21.00 -26.17
C ASP A 354 32.20 -20.61 -25.67
N GLY A 355 32.61 -19.37 -25.92
CA GLY A 355 33.89 -18.78 -25.59
C GLY A 355 34.91 -18.80 -26.73
N ASN A 356 34.60 -19.38 -27.89
CA ASN A 356 35.50 -19.47 -29.04
C ASN A 356 34.77 -19.29 -30.38
N THR A 357 35.36 -18.50 -31.29
CA THR A 357 34.90 -18.46 -32.68
C THR A 357 35.34 -19.71 -33.46
N ASP A 358 34.38 -20.50 -33.92
CA ASP A 358 34.60 -21.69 -34.74
C ASP A 358 33.57 -21.88 -35.89
N GLY A 359 33.43 -23.12 -36.37
CA GLY A 359 32.56 -23.43 -37.50
C GLY A 359 31.07 -23.29 -37.18
N VAL A 360 30.68 -23.31 -35.90
CA VAL A 360 29.31 -23.09 -35.45
C VAL A 360 28.93 -21.63 -35.63
N ASP A 361 29.80 -20.70 -35.24
CA ASP A 361 29.59 -19.25 -35.43
C ASP A 361 29.50 -18.86 -36.90
N ILE A 362 30.31 -19.48 -37.77
CA ILE A 362 30.17 -19.30 -39.22
C ILE A 362 28.76 -19.72 -39.67
N GLY A 363 28.25 -20.84 -39.15
CA GLY A 363 26.91 -21.32 -39.45
C GLY A 363 25.83 -20.32 -39.04
N LEU A 364 25.98 -19.72 -37.86
CA LEU A 364 25.05 -18.71 -37.33
C LEU A 364 25.12 -17.39 -38.11
N LEU A 365 26.33 -16.91 -38.43
CA LEU A 365 26.51 -15.71 -39.24
C LEU A 365 25.85 -15.85 -40.61
N LEU A 366 26.10 -16.98 -41.29
CA LEU A 366 25.50 -17.24 -42.61
C LEU A 366 23.99 -17.44 -42.54
N ALA A 367 23.45 -17.89 -41.41
CA ALA A 367 22.01 -18.04 -41.21
C ALA A 367 21.30 -16.68 -41.08
N GLN A 368 22.02 -15.63 -40.67
CA GLN A 368 21.52 -14.26 -40.47
C GLN A 368 21.92 -13.29 -41.60
N TRP A 369 22.47 -13.80 -42.72
CA TRP A 369 22.99 -12.98 -43.81
C TRP A 369 21.95 -12.01 -44.40
N GLY A 370 22.29 -10.73 -44.49
CA GLY A 370 21.44 -9.66 -45.02
C GLY A 370 21.17 -8.54 -44.02
N LEU A 371 20.13 -7.74 -44.27
CA LEU A 371 19.74 -6.64 -43.39
C LEU A 371 19.33 -7.18 -42.00
N CYS A 372 19.81 -6.52 -40.95
CA CYS A 372 19.26 -6.68 -39.62
C CYS A 372 17.83 -6.12 -39.61
N THR A 373 16.84 -6.98 -39.77
CA THR A 373 15.44 -6.60 -39.52
C THR A 373 15.16 -6.90 -38.06
N ASN A 374 14.89 -5.87 -37.26
CA ASN A 374 14.22 -6.05 -35.96
C ASN A 374 12.97 -6.89 -36.24
N GLY A 375 12.91 -8.09 -35.66
CA GLY A 375 11.82 -9.05 -35.85
C GLY A 375 10.48 -8.46 -35.44
#